data_AF-A0A8H3U514-F1
#
_entry.id   AF-A0A8H3U514-F1
#
_cell.length_a   1.000
_cell.length_b   1.000
_cell.length_c   1.000
_cell.angle_alpha   90.00
_cell.angle_beta   90.00
_cell.angle_gamma   90.00
#
_symmetry.space_group_name_H-M   'P 1'
#
loop_
_entity.id
_entity.type
_entity.pdbx_description
1 polymer ?
#
loop_
_entity_poly.entity_id
_entity_poly.type
_entity_poly.pdbx_seq_one_letter_code
_entity_poly.pdbx_strand_id
1 'polypeptide(L)'
;MSSTKVSGDGTSHIKDEPANDIASPATLMTTPKKRGAAKASSEETPTKKLKAPTSGKKAKIPGIPTCKAEITEADRVLIEMREASKSWNDITAVFEANVGVKIGSSTCRLRYSKMKANFACVEDEHVEAMKTCVAQVEADIEEQVKTLHRKKWTQVSAAMDAAVNTKYEPGTIEKAYKTLGANGTRSASIAVAPEHEDE
;
A
#
# COMPACT_ATOMS: atom_id res chain seq x y z
N MET A 1 15.06 0.86 -59.39
CA MET A 1 13.96 1.05 -58.42
C MET A 1 13.70 -0.26 -57.73
N SER A 2 13.60 -0.21 -56.41
CA SER A 2 12.93 -1.18 -55.53
C SER A 2 13.63 -2.51 -55.22
N SER A 3 14.34 -2.48 -54.08
CA SER A 3 14.58 -3.60 -53.18
C SER A 3 13.26 -4.18 -52.65
N THR A 4 13.18 -5.52 -52.51
CA THR A 4 12.22 -6.24 -51.63
C THR A 4 12.91 -7.58 -51.31
N LYS A 5 13.54 -7.75 -50.14
CA LYS A 5 13.03 -7.99 -48.78
C LYS A 5 12.77 -9.48 -48.51
N VAL A 6 13.76 -10.06 -47.83
CA VAL A 6 13.74 -10.95 -46.65
C VAL A 6 12.72 -12.10 -46.59
N SER A 7 13.27 -13.31 -46.47
CA SER A 7 12.60 -14.54 -46.05
C SER A 7 11.95 -14.39 -44.68
N GLY A 8 10.72 -14.88 -44.58
CA GLY A 8 10.07 -15.26 -43.34
C GLY A 8 9.26 -16.53 -43.59
N ASP A 9 9.59 -17.58 -42.84
CA ASP A 9 8.73 -18.70 -42.48
C ASP A 9 9.25 -19.15 -41.11
N GLY A 10 8.44 -19.11 -40.04
CA GLY A 10 7.61 -20.26 -39.65
C GLY A 10 8.51 -21.26 -38.90
N THR A 11 8.30 -21.67 -37.66
CA THR A 11 7.06 -21.95 -36.95
C THR A 11 7.41 -22.23 -35.49
N SER A 12 6.53 -21.76 -34.61
CA SER A 12 6.38 -22.04 -33.18
C SER A 12 6.34 -23.53 -32.81
N HIS A 13 6.85 -23.88 -31.63
CA HIS A 13 6.30 -25.01 -30.87
C HIS A 13 6.08 -24.63 -29.40
N ILE A 14 4.80 -24.77 -29.03
CA ILE A 14 4.16 -24.64 -27.73
C ILE A 14 4.45 -25.90 -26.92
N LYS A 15 4.64 -25.76 -25.60
CA LYS A 15 4.30 -26.79 -24.60
C LYS A 15 4.15 -26.10 -23.23
N ASP A 16 2.92 -25.76 -22.86
CA ASP A 16 2.09 -26.50 -21.90
C ASP A 16 2.66 -26.46 -20.48
N GLU A 17 2.06 -25.57 -19.67
CA GLU A 17 1.85 -25.75 -18.24
C GLU A 17 0.96 -27.00 -18.01
N PRO A 18 1.00 -27.68 -16.85
CA PRO A 18 0.23 -27.15 -15.71
C PRO A 18 0.78 -27.53 -14.33
N ALA A 19 0.45 -26.74 -13.31
CA ALA A 19 -0.41 -27.19 -12.20
C ALA A 19 -0.29 -26.26 -10.99
N ASN A 20 -1.36 -25.49 -10.84
CA ASN A 20 -1.78 -24.79 -9.65
C ASN A 20 -2.21 -25.80 -8.58
N ASP A 21 -1.63 -25.74 -7.38
CA ASP A 21 -2.24 -26.34 -6.18
C ASP A 21 -2.16 -25.33 -5.03
N ILE A 22 -3.33 -24.74 -4.76
CA ILE A 22 -3.60 -23.85 -3.63
C ILE A 22 -4.03 -24.73 -2.48
N ALA A 23 -3.16 -24.91 -1.48
CA ALA A 23 -3.54 -25.39 -0.17
C ALA A 23 -3.19 -24.33 0.88
N SER A 24 -4.18 -23.50 1.19
CA SER A 24 -4.18 -22.69 2.41
C SER A 24 -4.77 -23.52 3.54
N PRO A 25 -4.14 -23.55 4.72
CA PRO A 25 -4.93 -23.58 5.94
C PRO A 25 -4.50 -22.44 6.86
N ALA A 26 -5.42 -21.50 7.06
CA ALA A 26 -5.42 -20.68 8.27
C ALA A 26 -5.76 -21.60 9.46
N THR A 27 -4.94 -21.59 10.51
CA THR A 27 -5.43 -21.55 11.91
C THR A 27 -4.27 -21.40 12.91
N LEU A 28 -4.35 -20.30 13.67
CA LEU A 28 -4.15 -20.19 15.11
C LEU A 28 -2.82 -20.70 15.70
N MET A 29 -1.91 -19.78 16.04
CA MET A 29 -0.98 -19.99 17.14
C MET A 29 -1.07 -18.82 18.12
N THR A 30 -1.74 -19.13 19.22
CA THR A 30 -1.85 -18.39 20.47
C THR A 30 -0.49 -17.99 21.03
N THR A 31 -0.39 -16.76 21.52
CA THR A 31 0.76 -16.23 22.23
C THR A 31 1.04 -17.01 23.53
N PRO A 32 2.26 -17.52 23.78
CA PRO A 32 2.59 -18.14 25.05
C PRO A 32 2.78 -17.07 26.13
N LYS A 33 1.86 -17.11 27.08
CA LYS A 33 1.84 -16.41 28.36
C LYS A 33 3.17 -16.59 29.09
N LYS A 34 3.84 -15.47 29.36
CA LYS A 34 5.02 -15.31 30.23
C LYS A 34 4.78 -16.00 31.58
N ARG A 35 5.36 -17.18 31.80
CA ARG A 35 5.40 -17.87 33.11
C ARG A 35 6.69 -17.47 33.83
N GLY A 36 6.55 -17.27 35.13
CA GLY A 36 7.52 -16.64 36.02
C GLY A 36 8.85 -17.36 36.19
N ALA A 37 9.73 -16.64 36.89
CA ALA A 37 11.13 -16.90 37.11
C ALA A 37 11.47 -18.28 37.68
N ALA A 38 12.57 -18.85 37.20
CA ALA A 38 13.42 -19.77 37.95
C ALA A 38 14.89 -19.37 37.74
N LYS A 39 15.62 -19.22 38.85
CA LYS A 39 17.07 -18.99 38.91
C LYS A 39 17.80 -20.30 38.60
N ALA A 40 18.95 -20.22 37.92
CA ALA A 40 20.29 -20.62 38.40
C ALA A 40 21.23 -21.14 37.29
N SER A 41 22.52 -20.80 37.47
CA SER A 41 23.75 -21.48 37.01
C SER A 41 24.14 -21.32 35.53
N SER A 42 25.08 -20.42 35.23
CA SER A 42 26.52 -20.67 34.93
C SER A 42 26.78 -21.44 33.63
N GLU A 43 27.33 -20.75 32.62
CA GLU A 43 28.69 -20.90 32.08
C GLU A 43 28.78 -20.20 30.69
N GLU A 44 29.89 -19.49 30.46
CA GLU A 44 30.50 -19.02 29.18
C GLU A 44 29.73 -18.15 28.14
N THR A 45 30.25 -16.91 27.98
CA THR A 45 30.35 -15.95 26.84
C THR A 45 29.54 -16.15 25.53
N PRO A 46 28.98 -15.07 24.93
CA PRO A 46 29.77 -13.94 24.45
C PRO A 46 29.24 -12.57 24.90
N THR A 47 30.14 -11.65 25.19
CA THR A 47 29.87 -10.23 25.51
C THR A 47 28.94 -9.59 24.49
N LYS A 48 27.65 -9.59 24.81
CA LYS A 48 26.65 -8.73 24.17
C LYS A 48 27.14 -7.32 24.46
N LYS A 49 27.67 -6.62 23.44
CA LYS A 49 27.97 -5.19 23.53
C LYS A 49 26.71 -4.52 24.04
N LEU A 50 26.70 -4.19 25.33
CA LEU A 50 25.63 -3.44 25.96
C LEU A 50 25.54 -2.16 25.13
N LYS A 51 24.39 -1.97 24.49
CA LYS A 51 24.04 -0.70 23.87
C LYS A 51 24.19 0.31 25.00
N ALA A 52 25.23 1.13 24.92
CA ALA A 52 25.47 2.16 25.91
C ALA A 52 24.16 2.94 26.07
N PRO A 53 23.66 3.15 27.29
CA PRO A 53 22.54 4.05 27.50
C PRO A 53 22.99 5.40 26.94
N THR A 54 22.34 5.88 25.88
CA THR A 54 22.57 7.23 25.36
C THR A 54 21.99 8.21 26.37
N SER A 55 22.65 8.31 27.52
CA SER A 55 22.50 9.39 28.49
C SER A 55 23.30 10.56 27.95
N GLY A 56 22.69 11.25 27.00
CA GLY A 56 23.13 12.55 26.55
C GLY A 56 21.85 13.33 26.33
N LYS A 57 21.65 14.42 27.08
CA LYS A 57 20.66 15.42 26.73
C LYS A 57 20.99 15.81 25.28
N LYS A 58 20.22 15.30 24.31
CA LYS A 58 20.41 15.67 22.91
C LYS A 58 20.23 17.17 22.88
N ALA A 59 21.29 17.91 22.60
CA ALA A 59 21.18 19.34 22.44
C ALA A 59 20.12 19.58 21.36
N LYS A 60 19.11 20.39 21.72
CA LYS A 60 17.91 20.56 20.91
C LYS A 60 18.27 21.45 19.73
N ILE A 61 18.43 20.83 18.57
CA ILE A 61 18.32 21.54 17.29
C ILE A 61 16.87 22.07 17.20
N PRO A 62 16.63 23.26 16.63
CA PRO A 62 15.28 23.76 16.36
C PRO A 62 14.41 22.76 15.57
N GLY A 63 13.11 23.01 15.48
CA GLY A 63 12.20 22.24 14.63
C GLY A 63 12.61 22.27 13.15
N ILE A 64 12.11 21.32 12.35
CA ILE A 64 12.30 21.36 10.89
C ILE A 64 11.39 22.47 10.35
N PRO A 65 11.91 23.43 9.56
CA PRO A 65 11.11 24.51 8.99
C PRO A 65 9.92 23.98 8.18
N THR A 66 8.76 24.63 8.35
CA THR A 66 7.53 24.32 7.62
C THR A 66 7.30 25.27 6.44
N CYS A 67 7.86 26.47 6.50
CA CYS A 67 7.82 27.44 5.41
C CYS A 67 9.19 28.10 5.18
N LYS A 68 9.35 28.79 4.05
CA LYS A 68 10.64 29.43 3.68
C LYS A 68 11.09 30.51 4.69
N ALA A 69 10.16 31.15 5.40
CA ALA A 69 10.46 32.18 6.39
C ALA A 69 11.11 31.62 7.66
N GLU A 70 10.90 30.34 7.97
CA GLU A 70 11.44 29.67 9.17
C GLU A 70 12.82 29.04 8.93
N ILE A 71 13.38 29.16 7.73
CA ILE A 71 14.67 28.57 7.38
C ILE A 71 15.77 29.25 8.19
N THR A 72 16.42 28.47 9.05
CA THR A 72 17.61 28.90 9.80
C THR A 72 18.84 28.95 8.91
N GLU A 73 19.89 29.65 9.34
CA GLU A 73 21.14 29.72 8.58
C GLU A 73 21.75 28.33 8.33
N ALA A 74 21.70 27.45 9.34
CA ALA A 74 22.14 26.06 9.18
C ALA A 74 21.31 25.29 8.14
N ASP A 75 20.00 25.55 8.06
CA ASP A 75 19.12 24.96 7.04
C ASP A 75 19.43 25.46 5.63
N ARG A 76 19.76 26.74 5.46
CA ARG A 76 20.19 27.29 4.16
C ARG A 76 21.42 26.57 3.65
N VAL A 77 22.46 26.47 4.48
CA VAL A 77 23.70 25.79 4.13
C VAL A 77 23.45 24.32 3.78
N LEU A 78 22.57 23.64 4.51
CA LEU A 78 22.19 22.27 4.20
C LEU A 78 21.50 22.15 2.84
N ILE A 79 20.59 23.07 2.50
CA ILE A 79 19.91 23.09 1.19
C ILE A 79 20.94 23.39 0.09
N GLU A 80 21.69 24.48 0.20
CA GLU A 80 22.66 24.92 -0.81
C GLU A 80 23.71 23.85 -1.11
N MET A 81 24.33 23.26 -0.07
CA MET A 81 25.31 22.21 -0.25
C MET A 81 24.70 20.95 -0.88
N ARG A 82 23.44 20.65 -0.56
CA ARG A 82 22.75 19.50 -1.14
C ARG A 82 22.41 19.71 -2.62
N GLU A 83 21.93 20.89 -2.99
CA GLU A 83 21.69 21.26 -4.39
C GLU A 83 23.00 21.31 -5.19
N ALA A 84 24.10 21.73 -4.56
CA ALA A 84 25.46 21.61 -5.10
C ALA A 84 26.01 20.15 -5.10
N SER A 85 25.16 19.15 -4.84
CA SER A 85 25.49 17.72 -4.87
C SER A 85 26.63 17.28 -3.94
N LYS A 86 26.87 18.00 -2.83
CA LYS A 86 27.88 17.61 -1.85
C LYS A 86 27.48 16.35 -1.07
N SER A 87 28.48 15.67 -0.52
CA SER A 87 28.26 14.46 0.28
C SER A 87 27.53 14.78 1.58
N TRP A 88 26.72 13.84 2.07
CA TRP A 88 26.02 14.02 3.36
C TRP A 88 26.96 14.17 4.55
N ASN A 89 28.16 13.62 4.48
CA ASN A 89 29.14 13.72 5.56
C ASN A 89 29.67 15.15 5.67
N ASP A 90 29.99 15.78 4.53
CA ASP A 90 30.45 17.17 4.50
C ASP A 90 29.33 18.13 4.94
N ILE A 91 28.10 17.88 4.47
CA ILE A 91 26.91 18.65 4.87
C ILE A 91 26.71 18.55 6.39
N THR A 92 26.85 17.34 6.95
CA THR A 92 26.71 17.12 8.39
C THR A 92 27.76 17.89 9.17
N ALA A 93 29.04 17.82 8.76
CA ALA A 93 30.12 18.53 9.44
C ALA A 93 29.89 20.05 9.47
N VAL A 94 29.50 20.64 8.33
CA VAL A 94 29.22 22.08 8.25
C VAL A 94 27.95 22.45 9.03
N PHE A 95 26.91 21.62 9.00
CA PHE A 95 25.70 21.85 9.77
C PHE A 95 25.96 21.80 11.29
N GLU A 96 26.74 20.82 11.75
CA GLU A 96 27.16 20.71 13.16
C GLU A 96 27.99 21.92 13.60
N ALA A 97 28.87 22.44 12.73
CA ALA A 97 29.65 23.64 13.00
C ALA A 97 28.77 24.88 13.18
N ASN A 98 27.70 25.02 12.39
CA ASN A 98 26.77 26.15 12.50
C ASN A 98 25.85 26.05 13.73
N VAL A 99 25.37 24.85 14.06
CA VAL A 99 24.44 24.65 15.19
C VAL A 99 25.18 24.46 16.53
N GLY A 100 26.46 24.12 16.49
CA GLY A 100 27.28 23.83 17.67
C GLY A 100 26.93 22.51 18.36
N VAL A 101 26.21 21.62 17.67
CA VAL A 101 25.68 20.36 18.22
C VAL A 101 26.01 19.21 17.29
N LYS A 102 26.51 18.11 17.85
CA LYS A 102 26.67 16.85 17.10
C LYS A 102 25.33 16.20 16.81
N ILE A 103 25.12 15.80 15.56
CA ILE A 103 23.87 15.26 15.06
C ILE A 103 24.06 13.82 14.57
N GLY A 104 22.97 13.08 14.46
CA GLY A 104 23.01 11.74 13.87
C GLY A 104 23.22 11.81 12.36
N SER A 105 23.84 10.78 11.78
CA SER A 105 24.07 10.68 10.32
C SER A 105 22.79 10.75 9.47
N SER A 106 21.63 10.46 10.04
CA SER A 106 20.32 10.55 9.39
C SER A 106 19.64 11.92 9.55
N THR A 107 20.10 12.78 10.45
CA THR A 107 19.41 14.03 10.82
C THR A 107 19.34 15.00 9.63
N CYS A 108 20.46 15.29 8.97
CA CYS A 108 20.47 16.18 7.80
C CYS A 108 19.61 15.64 6.64
N ARG A 109 19.65 14.32 6.42
CA ARG A 109 18.87 13.67 5.35
C ARG A 109 17.38 13.85 5.57
N LEU A 110 16.92 13.52 6.77
CA LEU A 110 15.52 13.65 7.16
C LEU A 110 15.06 15.11 7.10
N ARG A 111 15.88 16.02 7.63
CA ARG A 111 15.62 17.47 7.63
C ARG A 111 15.49 18.01 6.20
N TYR A 112 16.41 17.68 5.29
CA TYR A 112 16.32 18.05 3.88
C TYR A 112 15.05 17.50 3.21
N SER A 113 14.79 16.19 3.34
CA SER A 113 13.60 15.56 2.73
C SER A 113 12.30 16.18 3.23
N LYS A 114 12.22 16.49 4.53
CA LYS A 114 11.05 17.14 5.12
C LYS A 114 10.90 18.58 4.64
N MET A 115 11.98 19.37 4.62
CA MET A 115 11.92 20.72 4.06
C MET A 115 11.51 20.71 2.58
N LYS A 116 12.06 19.81 1.76
CA LYS A 116 11.68 19.69 0.34
C LYS A 116 10.21 19.33 0.16
N ALA A 117 9.67 18.45 1.00
CA ALA A 117 8.25 18.12 1.00
C ALA A 117 7.38 19.28 1.49
N ASN A 118 7.79 19.98 2.56
CA ASN A 118 7.06 21.12 3.10
C ASN A 118 7.02 22.30 2.12
N PHE A 119 8.08 22.48 1.33
CA PHE A 119 8.17 23.53 0.32
C PHE A 119 7.56 23.13 -1.02
N ALA A 120 7.20 21.86 -1.19
CA ALA A 120 6.41 21.40 -2.32
C ALA A 120 4.94 21.76 -2.09
N CYS A 121 4.62 23.04 -2.26
CA CYS A 121 3.25 23.54 -2.26
C CYS A 121 2.72 23.60 -3.69
N VAL A 122 1.44 23.28 -3.85
CA VAL A 122 0.68 23.69 -5.03
C VAL A 122 0.51 25.21 -4.91
N GLU A 123 0.77 25.95 -5.98
CA GLU A 123 0.59 27.39 -6.00
C GLU A 123 -0.88 27.73 -5.68
N ASP A 124 -1.12 28.79 -4.92
CA ASP A 124 -2.46 29.16 -4.45
C ASP A 124 -3.45 29.33 -5.62
N GLU A 125 -2.96 29.84 -6.76
CA GLU A 125 -3.73 29.99 -8.02
C GLU A 125 -4.23 28.64 -8.58
N HIS A 126 -3.52 27.55 -8.31
CA HIS A 126 -3.82 26.20 -8.79
C HIS A 126 -4.62 25.36 -7.78
N VAL A 127 -4.82 25.84 -6.55
CA VAL A 127 -5.53 25.07 -5.50
C VAL A 127 -6.98 24.82 -5.88
N GLU A 128 -7.68 25.80 -6.44
CA GLU A 128 -9.08 25.64 -6.87
C GLU A 128 -9.21 24.70 -8.07
N ALA A 129 -8.26 24.76 -9.02
CA ALA A 129 -8.18 23.81 -10.12
C ALA A 129 -7.95 22.38 -9.61
N MET A 130 -7.02 22.19 -8.66
CA MET A 130 -6.77 20.89 -8.03
C MET A 130 -8.02 20.33 -7.35
N LYS A 131 -8.74 21.13 -6.55
CA LYS A 131 -10.00 20.70 -5.92
C LYS A 131 -11.04 20.26 -6.96
N THR A 132 -11.16 21.01 -8.05
CA THR A 132 -12.10 20.71 -9.13
C THR A 132 -11.72 19.39 -9.83
N CYS A 133 -10.44 19.18 -10.13
CA CYS A 133 -9.95 17.93 -10.70
C CYS A 133 -10.18 16.74 -9.76
N VAL A 134 -9.94 16.89 -8.45
CA VAL A 134 -10.20 15.83 -7.47
C VAL A 134 -11.68 15.47 -7.47
N ALA A 135 -12.58 16.45 -7.39
CA ALA A 135 -14.02 16.19 -7.40
C ALA A 135 -14.49 15.50 -8.69
N GLN A 136 -13.93 15.88 -9.85
CA GLN A 136 -14.25 15.22 -11.12
C GLN A 136 -13.79 13.76 -11.11
N VAL A 137 -12.56 13.50 -10.69
CA VAL A 137 -12.02 12.14 -10.63
C VAL A 137 -12.81 11.26 -9.65
N GLU A 138 -13.22 11.81 -8.50
CA GLU A 138 -14.08 11.09 -7.55
C GLU A 138 -15.44 10.73 -8.16
N ALA A 139 -16.08 11.66 -8.85
CA ALA A 139 -17.35 11.41 -9.54
C ALA A 139 -17.20 10.32 -10.63
N ASP A 140 -16.14 10.38 -11.43
CA ASP A 140 -15.85 9.38 -12.46
C ASP A 140 -15.60 7.99 -11.86
N ILE A 141 -14.88 7.91 -10.73
CA ILE A 141 -14.64 6.67 -10.00
C ILE A 141 -15.97 6.10 -9.48
N GLU A 142 -16.84 6.92 -8.89
CA GLU A 142 -18.14 6.46 -8.42
C GLU A 142 -19.01 5.92 -9.56
N GLU A 143 -18.99 6.56 -10.73
CA GLU A 143 -19.71 6.07 -11.91
C GLU A 143 -19.15 4.73 -12.41
N GLN A 144 -17.82 4.60 -12.45
CA GLN A 144 -17.16 3.34 -12.80
C GLN A 144 -17.53 2.23 -11.82
N VAL A 145 -17.53 2.51 -10.51
CA VAL A 145 -17.95 1.54 -9.49
C VAL A 145 -19.41 1.13 -9.72
N LYS A 146 -20.32 2.07 -9.99
CA LYS A 146 -21.74 1.77 -10.29
C LYS A 146 -21.87 0.90 -11.55
N THR A 147 -21.12 1.21 -12.59
CA THR A 147 -21.15 0.48 -13.87
C THR A 147 -20.59 -0.93 -13.72
N LEU A 148 -19.43 -1.08 -13.08
CA LEU A 148 -18.82 -2.37 -12.79
C LEU A 148 -19.70 -3.20 -11.87
N HIS A 149 -20.37 -2.58 -10.89
CA HIS A 149 -21.31 -3.26 -10.02
C HIS A 149 -22.51 -3.84 -10.79
N ARG A 150 -23.16 -3.06 -11.67
CA ARG A 150 -24.22 -3.57 -12.54
C ARG A 150 -23.71 -4.69 -13.45
N LYS A 151 -22.58 -4.47 -14.12
CA LYS A 151 -21.95 -5.45 -15.01
C LYS A 151 -21.66 -6.77 -14.31
N LYS A 152 -21.14 -6.71 -13.07
CA LYS A 152 -20.88 -7.90 -12.24
C LYS A 152 -22.14 -8.74 -12.09
N TRP A 153 -23.25 -8.13 -11.66
CA TRP A 153 -24.48 -8.88 -11.41
C TRP A 153 -25.15 -9.38 -12.70
N THR A 154 -25.04 -8.64 -13.81
CA THR A 154 -25.44 -9.13 -15.13
C THR A 154 -24.63 -10.36 -15.54
N GLN A 155 -23.32 -10.36 -15.31
CA GLN A 155 -22.46 -11.52 -15.60
C GLN A 155 -22.77 -12.71 -14.70
N VAL A 156 -23.01 -12.48 -13.41
CA VAL A 156 -23.42 -13.54 -12.49
C VAL A 156 -24.77 -14.15 -12.91
N SER A 157 -25.75 -13.32 -13.31
CA SER A 157 -27.02 -13.80 -13.88
C SER A 157 -26.80 -14.66 -15.11
N ALA A 158 -26.05 -14.19 -16.10
CA ALA A 158 -25.75 -14.99 -17.29
C ALA A 158 -25.02 -16.32 -16.96
N ALA A 159 -24.12 -16.31 -15.98
CA ALA A 159 -23.43 -17.52 -15.53
C ALA A 159 -24.38 -18.49 -14.80
N MET A 160 -25.32 -17.99 -13.99
CA MET A 160 -26.35 -18.81 -13.35
C MET A 160 -27.32 -19.40 -14.37
N ASP A 161 -27.72 -18.63 -15.38
CA ASP A 161 -28.55 -19.10 -16.48
C ASP A 161 -27.86 -20.25 -17.23
N ALA A 162 -26.54 -20.13 -17.48
CA ALA A 162 -25.76 -21.18 -18.14
C ALA A 162 -25.56 -22.43 -17.27
N ALA A 163 -25.49 -22.30 -15.95
CA ALA A 163 -25.21 -23.41 -15.04
C ALA A 163 -26.47 -24.17 -14.58
N VAL A 164 -27.56 -23.45 -14.32
CA VAL A 164 -28.80 -23.99 -13.70
C VAL A 164 -29.97 -23.97 -14.70
N ASN A 165 -29.75 -23.45 -15.91
CA ASN A 165 -30.77 -23.30 -16.96
C ASN A 165 -32.05 -22.59 -16.46
N THR A 166 -31.89 -21.74 -15.44
CA THR A 166 -32.96 -20.98 -14.79
C THR A 166 -32.59 -19.52 -14.82
N LYS A 167 -33.48 -18.70 -15.37
CA LYS A 167 -33.24 -17.28 -15.56
C LYS A 167 -33.53 -16.48 -14.31
N TYR A 168 -32.50 -15.88 -13.73
CA TYR A 168 -32.65 -14.98 -12.58
C TYR A 168 -32.29 -13.55 -12.95
N GLU A 169 -33.11 -12.59 -12.50
CA GLU A 169 -32.81 -11.17 -12.68
C GLU A 169 -31.57 -10.77 -11.82
N PRO A 170 -30.61 -9.98 -12.36
CA PRO A 170 -29.37 -9.61 -11.66
C PRO A 170 -29.54 -9.08 -10.23
N GLY A 171 -30.54 -8.20 -10.00
CA GLY A 171 -30.85 -7.66 -8.68
C GLY A 171 -31.40 -8.69 -7.70
N THR A 172 -32.10 -9.72 -8.17
CA THR A 172 -32.54 -10.85 -7.35
C THR A 172 -31.34 -11.66 -6.83
N ILE A 173 -30.36 -11.93 -7.70
CA ILE A 173 -29.15 -12.65 -7.33
C ILE A 173 -28.28 -11.82 -6.39
N GLU A 174 -28.19 -10.52 -6.64
CA GLU A 174 -27.50 -9.58 -5.76
C GLU A 174 -28.08 -9.61 -4.34
N LYS A 175 -29.40 -9.52 -4.21
CA LYS A 175 -30.08 -9.58 -2.90
C LYS A 175 -29.83 -10.92 -2.23
N ALA A 176 -30.01 -12.04 -2.95
CA ALA A 176 -29.76 -13.37 -2.40
C ALA A 176 -28.32 -13.51 -1.89
N TYR A 177 -27.33 -13.09 -2.68
CA TYR A 177 -25.92 -13.13 -2.30
C TYR A 177 -25.61 -12.23 -1.09
N LYS A 178 -26.15 -11.00 -1.05
CA LYS A 178 -25.99 -10.10 0.09
C LYS A 178 -26.64 -10.65 1.34
N THR A 179 -27.81 -11.28 1.24
CA THR A 179 -28.47 -11.94 2.36
C THR A 179 -27.67 -13.13 2.86
N LEU A 180 -27.01 -13.90 2.00
CA LEU A 180 -26.11 -14.99 2.42
C LEU A 180 -24.85 -14.48 3.12
N GLY A 181 -24.31 -13.33 2.71
CA GLY A 181 -23.17 -12.68 3.35
C GLY A 181 -23.51 -11.94 4.66
N ALA A 182 -24.72 -11.38 4.76
CA ALA A 182 -25.22 -10.70 5.96
C ALA A 182 -25.75 -11.70 7.01
N ASN A 183 -26.35 -12.81 6.58
CA ASN A 183 -26.86 -13.87 7.45
C ASN A 183 -25.88 -15.05 7.48
N GLY A 184 -24.62 -14.78 7.81
CA GLY A 184 -23.51 -15.73 7.78
C GLY A 184 -23.96 -17.17 8.07
N THR A 185 -23.87 -18.01 7.03
CA THR A 185 -24.05 -19.46 7.12
C THR A 185 -25.43 -19.91 7.62
N ARG A 186 -26.46 -19.84 6.78
CA ARG A 186 -27.59 -20.78 6.86
C ARG A 186 -27.56 -21.69 5.62
N SER A 187 -26.90 -22.84 5.80
CA SER A 187 -27.02 -23.98 4.90
C SER A 187 -28.47 -24.36 4.64
N ALA A 188 -28.70 -24.80 3.42
CA ALA A 188 -29.64 -25.84 2.99
C ALA A 188 -31.08 -25.73 3.51
N SER A 189 -31.99 -25.28 2.64
CA SER A 189 -33.29 -25.94 2.46
C SER A 189 -33.77 -25.68 1.04
N ILE A 190 -33.61 -26.70 0.20
CA ILE A 190 -34.46 -26.90 -0.97
C ILE A 190 -35.89 -27.11 -0.45
N ALA A 191 -36.85 -26.36 -0.97
CA ALA A 191 -38.28 -26.65 -0.86
C ALA A 191 -38.82 -26.46 -2.28
N VAL A 192 -38.71 -27.51 -3.08
CA VAL A 192 -39.86 -28.35 -3.50
C VAL A 192 -40.89 -27.49 -4.25
N ALA A 193 -40.78 -27.53 -5.58
CA ALA A 193 -41.84 -27.13 -6.49
C ALA A 193 -43.04 -28.06 -6.30
N PRO A 194 -44.28 -27.55 -6.24
CA PRO A 194 -45.45 -28.41 -6.31
C PRO A 194 -45.57 -28.97 -7.73
N GLU A 195 -45.58 -30.29 -7.78
CA GLU A 195 -45.83 -31.10 -8.96
C GLU A 195 -47.24 -30.80 -9.50
N HIS A 196 -47.32 -30.73 -10.82
CA HIS A 196 -48.55 -30.58 -11.59
C HIS A 196 -49.16 -31.98 -11.73
N GLU A 197 -50.29 -32.24 -11.08
CA GLU A 197 -51.07 -33.46 -11.33
C GLU A 197 -52.24 -33.14 -12.27
N ASP A 198 -52.26 -33.88 -13.37
CA ASP A 198 -53.31 -34.00 -14.38
C ASP A 198 -54.67 -34.42 -13.78
N GLU A 199 -55.75 -33.82 -14.27
CA GLU A 199 -56.95 -34.53 -14.76
C GLU A 199 -57.72 -33.70 -15.80
#